data_AF-A0A925NF04-F1
#
_entry.id   AF-A0A925NF04-F1
#
_cell.length_a   1.000
_cell.length_b   1.000
_cell.length_c   1.000
_cell.angle_alpha   90.00
_cell.angle_beta   90.00
_cell.angle_gamma   90.00
#
_symmetry.space_group_name_H-M   'P 1'
#
loop_
_entity.id
_entity.type
_entity.pdbx_description
1 polymer ?
#
loop_
_entity_poly.entity_id
_entity_poly.type
_entity_poly.pdbx_seq_one_letter_code
_entity_poly.pdbx_strand_id
1 'polypeptide(L)'
;MNPIKHHGTEHTAKYLILLGSDRATRALLFGQDHRFLAEVLDDEDGLVLHNLMRAGTSCPPPDDVTVPGPASAATRIRCFALTD
;
A
#
# COMPACT_ATOMS: atom_id res chain seq x y z
N MET A 1 32.38 -6.38 -20.31
CA MET A 1 31.70 -6.29 -19.00
C MET A 1 30.65 -5.21 -19.11
N ASN A 2 29.38 -5.59 -19.29
CA ASN A 2 28.28 -4.61 -19.35
C ASN A 2 27.76 -4.39 -17.93
N PRO A 3 27.69 -3.14 -17.43
CA PRO A 3 27.00 -2.88 -16.19
C PRO A 3 25.51 -3.12 -16.42
N ILE A 4 24.96 -4.09 -15.72
CA ILE A 4 23.52 -4.30 -15.62
C ILE A 4 22.99 -3.08 -14.88
N LYS A 5 22.44 -2.11 -15.61
CA LYS A 5 21.69 -1.01 -15.01
C LYS A 5 20.48 -1.63 -14.35
N HIS A 6 20.50 -1.77 -13.02
CA HIS A 6 19.31 -2.06 -12.25
C HIS A 6 18.29 -0.96 -12.56
N HIS A 7 17.27 -1.30 -13.36
CA HIS A 7 16.05 -0.51 -13.51
C HIS A 7 15.23 -0.73 -12.22
N GLY A 8 15.76 -0.23 -11.10
CA GLY A 8 15.40 -0.71 -9.76
C GLY A 8 14.40 0.15 -9.00
N THR A 9 13.77 1.14 -9.65
CA THR A 9 12.94 2.14 -8.94
C THR A 9 11.46 2.09 -9.32
N GLU A 10 11.07 1.34 -10.35
CA GLU A 10 9.70 1.38 -10.89
C GLU A 10 8.72 0.46 -10.14
N HIS A 11 9.21 -0.39 -9.22
CA HIS A 11 8.42 -1.41 -8.55
C HIS A 11 8.48 -1.35 -7.01
N THR A 12 9.01 -0.27 -6.44
CA THR A 12 9.05 -0.12 -4.98
C THR A 12 7.74 0.48 -4.49
N ALA A 13 7.09 -0.21 -3.55
CA ALA A 13 5.92 0.33 -2.87
C ALA A 13 6.32 1.52 -1.99
N LYS A 14 5.66 2.66 -2.19
CA LYS A 14 5.87 3.89 -1.42
C LYS A 14 4.69 4.21 -0.51
N TYR A 15 3.52 3.66 -0.79
CA TYR A 15 2.34 3.87 0.05
C TYR A 15 1.62 2.55 0.29
N LEU A 16 1.15 2.40 1.53
CA LEU A 16 0.21 1.38 1.95
C LEU A 16 -1.13 2.06 2.24
N ILE A 17 -2.19 1.62 1.58
CA ILE A 17 -3.54 2.13 1.78
C ILE A 17 -4.42 1.01 2.30
N LEU A 18 -5.01 1.25 3.46
CA LEU A 18 -5.93 0.34 4.11
C LEU A 18 -7.35 0.79 3.87
N LEU A 19 -8.16 -0.13 3.37
CA LEU A 19 -9.57 0.09 3.04
C LEU A 19 -10.41 -0.85 3.87
N GLY A 20 -11.26 -0.30 4.73
CA GLY A 20 -12.28 -1.05 5.44
C GLY A 20 -12.22 -0.87 6.94
N SER A 21 -12.80 -1.82 7.67
CA SER A 21 -12.89 -1.79 9.14
C SER A 21 -11.83 -2.69 9.75
N ASP A 22 -11.62 -2.58 11.07
CA ASP A 22 -10.60 -3.31 11.84
C ASP A 22 -10.54 -4.83 11.58
N ARG A 23 -11.65 -5.44 11.14
CA ARG A 23 -11.79 -6.89 10.86
C ARG A 23 -11.83 -7.29 9.38
N ALA A 24 -11.96 -6.34 8.46
CA ALA A 24 -12.03 -6.58 7.02
C ALA A 24 -11.31 -5.41 6.34
N THR A 25 -9.99 -5.44 6.42
CA THR A 25 -9.11 -4.41 5.85
C THR A 25 -8.46 -4.98 4.59
N ARG A 26 -8.80 -4.42 3.44
CA ARG A 26 -8.01 -4.62 2.22
C ARG A 26 -6.79 -3.72 2.32
N ALA A 27 -5.61 -4.28 2.16
CA ALA A 27 -4.36 -3.57 2.21
C ALA A 27 -3.80 -3.48 0.80
N LEU A 28 -3.61 -2.27 0.28
CA LEU A 28 -3.17 -2.04 -1.09
C LEU A 28 -1.84 -1.30 -1.10
N LEU A 29 -0.90 -1.77 -1.92
CA LEU A 29 0.39 -1.15 -2.13
C LEU A 29 0.36 -0.31 -3.40
N PHE A 30 0.90 0.89 -3.27
CA PHE A 30 1.03 1.86 -4.35
C PHE A 30 2.48 2.28 -4.52
N GLY A 31 2.89 2.49 -5.76
CA GLY A 31 4.20 3.03 -6.11
C GLY A 31 4.26 4.54 -5.92
N GLN A 32 5.40 5.13 -6.29
CA GLN A 32 5.64 6.57 -6.20
C GLN A 32 4.62 7.40 -7.00
N ASP A 33 4.22 6.93 -8.18
CA ASP A 33 3.25 7.59 -9.06
C ASP A 33 1.78 7.35 -8.66
N HIS A 34 1.52 6.96 -7.41
CA HIS A 34 0.18 6.57 -6.93
C HIS A 34 -0.48 5.44 -7.75
N ARG A 35 0.31 4.68 -8.49
CA ARG A 35 -0.16 3.53 -9.27
C ARG A 35 -0.29 2.31 -8.36
N PHE A 36 -1.42 1.63 -8.45
CA PHE A 36 -1.65 0.35 -7.78
C PHE A 36 -0.61 -0.68 -8.22
N LEU A 37 0.05 -1.32 -7.27
CA LEU A 37 1.05 -2.37 -7.50
C LEU A 37 0.50 -3.75 -7.13
N ALA A 38 -0.02 -3.89 -5.91
CA ALA A 38 -0.46 -5.17 -5.38
C ALA A 38 -1.45 -5.01 -4.22
N GLU A 39 -2.25 -6.05 -3.97
CA GLU A 39 -3.04 -6.21 -2.76
C GLU A 39 -2.28 -7.13 -1.80
N VAL A 40 -2.09 -6.69 -0.56
CA VAL A 40 -1.53 -7.48 0.53
C VAL A 40 -2.66 -8.31 1.11
N LEU A 41 -2.57 -9.61 0.86
CA LEU A 41 -3.38 -10.61 1.54
C LEU A 41 -2.64 -10.93 2.83
N ASP A 42 -3.29 -10.73 3.97
CA ASP A 42 -2.71 -11.15 5.25
C ASP A 42 -3.11 -12.59 5.54
N ASP A 43 -2.19 -13.35 6.13
CA ASP A 43 -2.44 -14.67 6.69
C ASP A 43 -3.19 -14.53 8.03
N GLU A 44 -3.60 -15.63 8.67
CA GLU A 44 -4.45 -15.59 9.89
C GLU A 44 -3.90 -14.73 11.04
N ASP A 45 -2.59 -14.43 11.04
CA ASP A 45 -1.89 -13.71 12.11
C ASP A 45 -1.73 -12.19 11.91
N GLY A 46 -2.07 -11.60 10.77
CA GLY A 46 -2.00 -10.13 10.61
C GLY A 46 -0.58 -9.54 10.50
N LEU A 47 0.46 -10.39 10.43
CA LEU A 47 1.84 -10.00 10.74
C LEU A 47 2.46 -9.08 9.68
N VAL A 48 2.22 -9.38 8.41
CA VAL A 48 2.79 -8.61 7.29
C VAL A 48 2.22 -7.20 7.30
N LEU A 49 0.89 -7.09 7.41
CA LEU A 49 0.22 -5.81 7.49
C LEU A 49 0.65 -5.01 8.71
N HIS A 50 0.77 -5.66 9.87
CA HIS A 50 1.23 -5.02 11.09
C HIS A 50 2.64 -4.45 10.95
N ASN A 51 3.57 -5.22 10.35
CA ASN A 51 4.93 -4.76 10.13
C ASN A 51 5.00 -3.60 9.15
N LEU A 52 4.21 -3.62 8.08
CA LEU A 52 4.16 -2.50 7.13
C LEU A 52 3.56 -1.23 7.75
N MET A 53 2.49 -1.34 8.54
CA MET A 53 1.94 -0.22 9.29
C MET A 53 2.93 0.35 10.30
N ARG A 54 3.73 -0.51 10.95
CA ARG A 54 4.75 -0.10 11.90
C ARG A 54 5.96 0.57 11.23
N ALA A 55 6.36 0.09 10.07
CA ALA A 55 7.47 0.65 9.29
C ALA A 55 7.08 1.95 8.58
N GLY A 56 5.80 2.12 8.24
CA GLY A 56 5.28 3.30 7.57
C GLY A 56 4.93 4.46 8.51
N THR A 57 4.90 5.66 7.95
CA THR A 57 4.41 6.88 8.63
C THR A 57 3.00 7.19 8.17
N SER A 58 2.07 7.44 9.09
CA SER A 58 0.70 7.81 8.71
C SER A 58 0.67 9.07 7.85
N CYS A 59 -0.04 9.01 6.73
CA CYS A 59 -0.21 10.09 5.75
C CYS A 59 -1.69 10.42 5.52
N PRO A 60 -2.01 11.62 5.01
CA PRO A 60 -3.27 11.81 4.32
C PRO A 60 -3.32 10.94 3.06
N PRO A 61 -4.45 10.30 2.74
CA PRO A 61 -4.60 9.59 1.48
C PRO A 61 -4.48 10.58 0.31
N PRO A 62 -3.75 10.26 -0.76
CA PRO A 62 -3.66 11.12 -1.94
C PRO A 62 -5.01 11.20 -2.66
N ASP A 63 -5.43 12.40 -3.08
CA ASP A 63 -6.71 12.66 -3.75
C ASP A 63 -6.88 11.87 -5.07
N ASP A 64 -5.78 11.57 -5.76
CA ASP A 64 -5.74 10.88 -7.06
C ASP A 64 -5.58 9.35 -6.97
N VAL A 65 -5.70 8.76 -5.78
CA VAL A 65 -5.61 7.29 -5.67
C VAL A 65 -6.85 6.64 -6.24
N THR A 66 -6.67 5.90 -7.34
CA THR A 66 -7.70 5.03 -7.87
C THR A 66 -7.62 3.69 -7.15
N VAL A 67 -8.55 3.47 -6.22
CA VAL A 67 -8.70 2.18 -5.55
C VAL A 67 -9.40 1.18 -6.49
N PRO A 68 -8.77 0.04 -6.80
CA PRO A 68 -9.44 -1.02 -7.57
C PRO A 68 -10.51 -1.75 -6.73
N GLY A 69 -11.70 -1.85 -7.30
CA GLY A 69 -12.83 -2.63 -6.75
C GLY A 69 -13.90 -1.79 -6.04
N PRO A 70 -14.94 -2.43 -5.50
CA PRO A 70 -16.05 -1.72 -4.86
C PRO A 70 -15.60 -1.13 -3.52
N ALA A 71 -15.18 0.12 -3.53
CA ALA A 71 -15.09 0.92 -2.31
C ALA A 71 -16.52 1.29 -1.90
N SER A 72 -17.06 0.61 -0.89
CA SER A 72 -18.32 1.05 -0.28
C SER A 72 -18.13 2.47 0.27
N ALA A 73 -19.13 3.35 0.16
CA ALA A 73 -19.03 4.74 0.60
C ALA A 73 -18.69 4.90 2.11
N ALA A 74 -18.87 3.82 2.89
CA ALA A 74 -18.52 3.75 4.32
C ALA A 74 -17.09 3.23 4.60
N THR A 75 -16.28 3.00 3.57
CA THR A 75 -14.92 2.49 3.71
C THR A 75 -14.03 3.53 4.36
N ARG A 76 -13.50 3.24 5.56
CA ARG A 76 -12.44 4.06 6.15
C ARG A 76 -11.16 3.83 5.37
N ILE A 77 -10.52 4.92 4.96
CA ILE A 77 -9.23 4.92 4.26
C ILE A 77 -8.16 5.35 5.25
N ARG A 78 -7.10 4.54 5.40
CA ARG A 78 -5.89 4.92 6.13
C ARG A 78 -4.69 4.82 5.20
N CYS A 79 -3.81 5.81 5.21
CA CYS A 79 -2.60 5.85 4.39
C CYS A 79 -1.37 5.76 5.30
N PHE A 80 -0.38 5.00 4.86
CA PHE A 80 0.96 4.94 5.44
C PHE A 80 2.01 5.08 4.34
N ALA A 81 2.87 6.08 4.45
CA ALA A 81 4.02 6.27 3.57
C ALA A 81 5.15 5.33 4.05
N LEU A 82 5.58 4.42 3.18
CA LEU A 82 6.62 3.44 3.46
C LEU A 82 7.98 4.07 3.18
N THR A 83 8.90 3.99 4.15
CA THR A 83 10.30 4.39 3.95
C THR A 83 11.05 3.26 3.25
N ASP A 84 11.89 3.64 2.30
CA ASP A 84 12.81 2.74 1.58
C ASP A 84 13.86 2.13 2.53
#